data_AF-A0A5D0UUW4-F1
#
_entry.id   AF-A0A5D0UUW4-F1
#
_cell.length_a   1.000
_cell.length_b   1.000
_cell.length_c   1.000
_cell.angle_alpha   90.00
_cell.angle_beta   90.00
_cell.angle_gamma   90.00
#
_symmetry.space_group_name_H-M   'P 1'
#
loop_
_entity.id
_entity.type
_entity.pdbx_description
1 polymer ?
#
loop_
_entity_poly.entity_id
_entity_poly.type
_entity_poly.pdbx_seq_one_letter_code
_entity_poly.pdbx_strand_id
1 'polypeptide(L)'
;MKRIAEIVPARPGWYARWQVSPETTRCYPVTLWALLEEADGTGREVVGVDCVGQWPGADDNDAAGTFVRYLFQTPDTGAPEDAESPTLGELREAGPRLQPVTAA
;
A
#
# COMPACT_ATOMS: atom_id res chain seq x y z
N MET A 1 -1.88 13.26 14.37
CA MET A 1 -2.38 12.80 13.05
C MET A 1 -1.21 12.83 12.09
N LYS A 2 -0.94 11.71 11.41
CA LYS A 2 0.14 11.61 10.42
C LYS A 2 -0.25 12.37 9.14
N ARG A 3 0.72 12.97 8.46
CA ARG A 3 0.56 13.60 7.15
C ARG A 3 1.44 12.90 6.12
N ILE A 4 1.01 12.86 4.86
CA ILE A 4 1.83 12.38 3.76
C ILE A 4 2.75 13.51 3.32
N ALA A 5 4.06 13.32 3.42
CA ALA A 5 5.08 14.28 2.99
C ALA A 5 5.59 14.00 1.57
N GLU A 6 5.68 12.74 1.17
CA GLU A 6 6.15 12.34 -0.15
C GLU A 6 5.48 11.03 -0.59
N ILE A 7 5.27 10.87 -1.90
CA ILE A 7 4.80 9.62 -2.51
C ILE A 7 5.71 9.30 -3.69
N VAL A 8 6.27 8.11 -3.73
CA VAL A 8 7.04 7.60 -4.87
C VAL A 8 6.46 6.28 -5.40
N PRO A 9 6.49 6.02 -6.71
CA PRO A 9 6.08 4.74 -7.26
C PRO A 9 6.89 3.59 -6.66
N ALA A 10 6.22 2.51 -6.26
CA ALA A 10 6.91 1.29 -5.89
C ALA A 10 7.45 0.59 -7.14
N ARG A 11 8.58 -0.10 -6.97
CA ARG A 11 9.08 -0.99 -8.03
C ARG A 11 8.05 -2.11 -8.24
N PRO A 12 7.87 -2.62 -9.47
CA PRO A 12 7.03 -3.78 -9.69
C PRO A 12 7.49 -4.97 -8.82
N GLY A 13 6.56 -5.57 -8.08
CA GLY A 13 6.83 -6.68 -7.19
C GLY A 13 5.77 -6.83 -6.10
N TRP A 14 5.91 -7.90 -5.32
CA TRP A 14 5.08 -8.14 -4.14
C TRP A 14 5.72 -7.48 -2.95
N TYR A 15 4.93 -6.89 -2.06
CA TYR A 15 5.50 -6.13 -0.95
C TYR A 15 4.65 -6.16 0.30
N ALA A 16 3.32 -6.28 0.27
CA ALA A 16 2.51 -6.25 1.49
C ALA A 16 1.92 -7.62 1.81
N ARG A 17 1.98 -8.04 3.08
CA ARG A 17 1.26 -9.21 3.60
C ARG A 17 0.27 -8.80 4.68
N TRP A 18 -0.97 -9.22 4.49
CA TRP A 18 -2.06 -9.05 5.44
C TRP A 18 -2.55 -10.41 5.93
N GLN A 19 -2.97 -10.50 7.18
CA GLN A 19 -3.61 -11.67 7.76
C GLN A 19 -5.12 -11.42 7.81
N VAL A 20 -5.90 -12.17 7.03
CA VAL A 20 -7.36 -12.03 6.96
C VAL A 20 -8.10 -12.96 7.93
N SER A 21 -7.47 -14.07 8.32
CA SER A 21 -7.89 -14.94 9.43
C SER A 21 -6.66 -15.47 10.16
N PRO A 22 -6.78 -16.05 11.36
CA PRO A 22 -5.63 -16.59 12.09
C PRO A 22 -4.80 -17.59 11.25
N GLU A 23 -5.42 -18.31 10.33
CA GLU A 23 -4.82 -19.32 9.47
C GLU A 23 -4.52 -18.82 8.04
N THR A 24 -5.01 -17.64 7.67
CA THR A 24 -4.98 -17.16 6.28
C THR A 24 -4.25 -15.82 6.16
N THR A 25 -3.15 -15.82 5.43
CA THR A 25 -2.47 -14.60 4.98
C THR A 25 -2.69 -14.38 3.49
N ARG A 26 -2.60 -13.13 3.05
CA ARG A 26 -2.66 -12.72 1.65
C ARG A 26 -1.53 -11.78 1.30
N CYS A 27 -1.00 -11.93 0.11
CA CYS A 27 -0.02 -11.02 -0.49
C CYS A 27 -0.69 -10.05 -1.45
N TYR A 28 -0.31 -8.78 -1.36
CA TYR A 28 -0.72 -7.73 -2.29
C TYR A 28 0.50 -7.02 -2.86
N PRO A 29 0.45 -6.61 -4.14
CA PRO A 29 1.48 -5.75 -4.70
C PRO A 29 1.38 -4.36 -4.06
N VAL A 30 2.51 -3.78 -3.69
CA VAL A 30 2.58 -2.36 -3.30
C VAL A 30 2.71 -1.53 -4.57
N THR A 31 1.91 -0.49 -4.66
CA THR A 31 1.89 0.41 -5.82
C THR A 31 2.67 1.69 -5.56
N LEU A 32 2.74 2.14 -4.30
CA LEU A 32 3.37 3.39 -3.89
C LEU A 32 4.11 3.21 -2.56
N TRP A 33 5.20 3.95 -2.37
CA TRP A 33 5.79 4.20 -1.06
C TRP A 33 5.44 5.62 -0.63
N ALA A 34 4.90 5.78 0.56
CA ALA A 34 4.58 7.07 1.16
C ALA A 34 5.52 7.35 2.33
N LEU A 35 6.13 8.53 2.35
CA LEU A 35 6.77 9.08 3.53
C LEU A 35 5.69 9.77 4.37
N LEU A 36 5.44 9.23 5.55
CA LEU A 36 4.56 9.81 6.56
C LEU A 36 5.38 10.60 7.56
N GLU A 37 4.84 11.73 7.99
CA GLU A 37 5.40 12.52 9.07
C GLU A 37 4.35 12.73 10.16
N GLU A 38 4.79 12.70 11.42
CA GLU A 38 3.96 13.19 12.51
C GLU A 38 3.75 14.70 12.38
N ALA A 39 2.55 15.18 12.73
CA ALA A 39 2.21 16.59 12.61
C ALA A 39 3.10 17.52 13.46
N ASP A 40 3.70 16.99 14.53
CA ASP A 40 4.65 17.69 15.38
C ASP A 40 6.10 17.63 14.85
N GLY A 41 6.33 16.95 13.72
CA GLY A 41 7.63 16.80 13.08
C GLY A 41 8.59 15.84 13.79
N THR A 42 8.14 15.13 14.82
CA THR A 42 9.00 14.29 15.67
C THR A 42 9.29 12.90 15.08
N GLY A 43 8.47 12.44 14.13
CA GLY A 43 8.58 11.12 13.52
C GLY A 43 8.44 11.16 12.00
N ARG A 44 9.27 10.38 11.32
CA ARG A 44 9.18 10.10 9.88
C ARG A 44 9.16 8.60 9.65
N GLU A 45 8.25 8.11 8.83
CA GLU A 45 8.07 6.69 8.54
C GLU A 45 7.80 6.47 7.06
N VAL A 46 8.46 5.49 6.44
CA VAL A 46 8.15 5.08 5.06
C VAL A 46 7.24 3.87 5.10
N VAL A 47 6.06 3.99 4.52
CA VAL A 47 5.06 2.91 4.42
C VAL A 47 4.76 2.59 2.96
N GLY A 48 4.54 1.31 2.66
CA GLY A 48 4.03 0.85 1.38
C GLY A 48 2.52 0.90 1.38
N VAL A 49 1.95 1.41 0.29
CA VAL A 49 0.51 1.41 0.01
C VAL A 49 0.21 0.30 -1.00
N ASP A 50 -0.66 -0.64 -0.61
CA ASP A 50 -1.02 -1.75 -1.49
C ASP A 50 -1.92 -1.33 -2.66
N CYS A 51 -2.22 -2.27 -3.54
CA CYS A 51 -2.98 -2.00 -4.77
C CYS A 51 -4.43 -1.59 -4.56
N VAL A 52 -4.99 -1.73 -3.36
CA VAL A 52 -6.32 -1.24 -3.00
C VAL A 52 -6.28 0.01 -2.13
N GLY A 53 -5.08 0.55 -1.87
CA GLY A 53 -4.88 1.81 -1.15
C GLY A 53 -4.70 1.65 0.35
N GLN A 54 -4.56 0.43 0.87
CA GLN A 54 -4.37 0.19 2.30
C GLN A 54 -2.90 0.28 2.71
N TRP A 55 -2.65 0.69 3.96
CA TRP A 55 -1.30 0.82 4.54
C TRP A 55 -1.33 0.68 6.07
N PRO A 56 -0.23 0.28 6.73
CA PRO A 56 -0.25 -0.06 8.16
C PRO A 56 -0.62 1.13 9.05
N GLY A 57 -1.64 0.95 9.89
CA GLY A 57 -2.09 1.98 10.84
C GLY A 57 -3.02 3.04 10.27
N ALA A 58 -3.51 2.89 9.04
CA ALA A 58 -4.61 3.70 8.52
C ALA A 58 -5.94 3.30 9.19
N ASP A 59 -6.71 4.30 9.62
CA ASP A 59 -8.02 4.10 10.25
C ASP A 59 -9.09 3.63 9.24
N ASP A 60 -8.86 3.84 7.94
CA ASP A 60 -9.78 3.51 6.85
C ASP A 60 -9.42 2.23 6.09
N ASN A 61 -8.51 1.42 6.63
CA ASN A 61 -8.23 0.09 6.10
C ASN A 61 -9.46 -0.82 6.24
N ASP A 62 -9.52 -1.85 5.40
CA ASP A 62 -10.51 -2.90 5.56
C ASP A 62 -10.26 -3.63 6.89
N ALA A 63 -11.30 -3.68 7.73
CA ALA A 63 -11.26 -4.36 9.02
C ALA A 63 -11.05 -5.89 8.89
N ALA A 64 -11.21 -6.44 7.68
CA ALA A 64 -11.00 -7.85 7.40
C ALA A 64 -9.53 -8.29 7.47
N GLY A 65 -8.55 -7.38 7.49
CA GLY A 65 -7.12 -7.73 7.44
C GLY A 65 -6.26 -7.02 8.48
N THR A 66 -5.33 -7.77 9.10
CA THR A 66 -4.26 -7.21 9.93
C THR A 66 -2.95 -7.18 9.17
N PHE A 67 -2.26 -6.03 9.13
CA PHE A 67 -0.95 -5.96 8.50
C PHE A 67 0.06 -6.85 9.26
N VAL A 68 0.81 -7.66 8.51
CA VAL A 68 1.84 -8.55 9.08
C VAL A 68 3.23 -7.98 8.85
N ARG A 69 3.62 -7.78 7.58
CA ARG A 69 4.95 -7.30 7.21
C ARG A 69 5.02 -6.89 5.75
N TYR A 70 6.09 -6.17 5.41
CA TYR A 70 6.52 -6.07 4.04
C TYR A 70 7.37 -7.29 3.61
N LEU A 71 7.21 -7.75 2.37
CA LEU A 71 7.95 -8.86 1.76
C LEU A 71 8.20 -8.55 0.29
N PHE A 72 9.42 -8.18 -0.10
CA PHE A 72 9.76 -7.96 -1.51
C PHE A 72 9.98 -9.27 -2.27
N GLN A 73 9.21 -9.50 -3.32
CA GLN A 73 9.50 -10.50 -4.35
C GLN A 73 9.44 -9.85 -5.73
N THR A 74 10.44 -10.11 -6.56
CA THR A 74 10.53 -9.54 -7.91
C THR A 74 9.54 -10.23 -8.85
N PRO A 75 9.08 -9.59 -9.94
CA PRO A 75 8.08 -10.18 -10.82
C PRO A 75 8.49 -11.51 -11.46
N ASP A 76 9.79 -11.74 -11.66
CA ASP A 76 10.36 -12.98 -12.21
C ASP A 76 10.21 -14.19 -11.28
N THR A 77 9.93 -13.99 -9.98
CA THR A 77 9.61 -15.09 -9.06
C THR A 77 8.18 -15.61 -9.22
N GLY A 78 7.35 -14.94 -10.04
CA GLY A 78 5.93 -15.23 -10.17
C GLY A 78 5.08 -14.63 -9.04
N ALA A 79 3.77 -14.89 -9.09
CA ALA A 79 2.85 -14.48 -8.04
C ALA A 79 2.93 -15.45 -6.83
N PRO A 80 2.97 -14.96 -5.58
CA PRO A 80 2.82 -15.79 -4.39
C PRO A 80 1.55 -16.63 -4.44
N GLU A 81 1.57 -17.82 -3.84
CA GLU A 81 0.40 -18.72 -3.78
C GLU A 81 -0.80 -18.08 -3.09
N ASP A 82 -0.54 -17.18 -2.14
CA ASP A 82 -1.53 -16.42 -1.39
C ASP A 82 -1.75 -15.00 -1.94
N ALA A 83 -1.34 -14.74 -3.18
CA ALA A 83 -1.64 -13.47 -3.84
C ALA A 83 -3.13 -13.35 -4.11
N GLU A 84 -3.75 -12.27 -3.63
CA GLU A 84 -5.12 -11.96 -4.04
C GLU A 84 -5.10 -11.34 -5.44
N SER A 85 -5.99 -11.82 -6.32
CA SER A 85 -6.24 -11.14 -7.58
C SER A 85 -6.94 -9.81 -7.24
N PRO A 86 -6.44 -8.65 -7.68
CA PRO A 86 -7.12 -7.39 -7.43
C PRO A 86 -8.49 -7.47 -8.08
N THR A 87 -9.54 -7.58 -7.27
CA THR A 87 -10.91 -7.46 -7.76
C THR A 87 -11.05 -6.02 -8.21
N LEU A 88 -11.20 -5.79 -9.52
CA LEU A 88 -11.19 -4.48 -10.18
C LEU A 88 -12.30 -3.51 -9.69
N GLY A 89 -13.14 -3.93 -8.73
CA GLY A 89 -14.40 -3.31 -8.37
C GLY A 89 -14.34 -2.10 -7.44
N GLU A 90 -13.20 -1.79 -6.82
CA GLU A 90 -13.11 -0.69 -5.83
C GLU A 90 -11.79 0.09 -5.91
N LEU A 91 -11.22 0.22 -7.11
CA LEU A 91 -10.31 1.34 -7.36
C LEU A 91 -11.10 2.62 -7.05
N ARG A 92 -10.81 3.29 -5.91
CA ARG A 92 -11.44 4.56 -5.52
C ARG A 92 -11.36 5.54 -6.70
N GLU A 93 -12.40 5.61 -7.53
CA GLU A 93 -12.49 6.57 -8.64
C GLU A 93 -12.55 8.02 -8.14
N ALA A 94 -12.82 8.21 -6.84
CA ALA A 94 -13.06 9.49 -6.20
C ALA A 94 -11.84 10.10 -5.46
N GLY A 95 -10.62 9.58 -5.69
CA GLY A 95 -9.39 10.24 -5.24
C GLY A 95 -9.08 11.49 -6.10
N PRO A 96 -8.49 12.57 -5.54
CA PRO A 96 -8.06 13.71 -6.35
C PRO A 96 -7.07 13.23 -7.42
N ARG A 97 -7.47 13.29 -8.70
CA ARG A 97 -6.54 13.05 -9.82
C ARG A 97 -5.47 14.14 -9.77
N LEU A 98 -4.22 13.75 -9.50
CA LEU A 98 -3.07 14.62 -9.70
C LEU A 98 -2.99 14.91 -11.20
N GLN A 99 -3.30 16.15 -11.59
CA GLN A 99 -3.14 16.56 -12.98
C GLN A 99 -1.66 16.64 -13.32
N PRO A 100 -1.25 16.18 -14.52
CA PRO A 100 0.12 16.36 -14.98
C PRO A 100 0.46 17.85 -14.98
N VAL A 101 1.46 18.25 -14.21
CA VAL A 101 2.02 19.61 -14.29
C VAL A 101 2.83 19.67 -15.58
N THR A 102 2.28 20.30 -16.61
CA THR A 102 3.04 20.67 -17.80
C THR A 102 4.03 21.76 -17.39
N ALA A 103 5.33 21.44 -17.39
CA ALA A 103 6.37 22.44 -17.22
C ALA A 103 6.31 23.44 -18.38
N ALA A 104 6.28 24.73 -18.05
CA ALA A 104 6.39 25.85 -18.98
C ALA A 104 7.84 26.33 -19.09
#